data_AF-A0AA88QKP4-F1
#
_entry.id   AF-A0AA88QKP4-F1
#
_cell.length_a   1.000
_cell.length_b   1.000
_cell.length_c   1.000
_cell.angle_alpha   90.00
_cell.angle_beta   90.00
_cell.angle_gamma   90.00
#
_symmetry.space_group_name_H-M   'P 1'
#
loop_
_entity.id
_entity.type
_entity.pdbx_description
1 polymer ?
#
loop_
_entity_poly.entity_id
_entity_poly.type
_entity_poly.pdbx_seq_one_letter_code
_entity_poly.pdbx_strand_id
1 'polypeptide(L)'
;MVFARDLAITWADDERFWQWANFKETRDYERVRRIPRIRLAARSTLIVCHFVVVAEILKVCWLEIHGRFETTNLSPGVVYEVLFVVMLKDPAYGWEVPVNLRLILPDGSSQEHKENFMEKQRGQWIEILAGKFMATPDKEGDIEFSLYEYEGRIWKRGLVVKGVTIRPKA
;
A
#
# COMPACT_ATOMS: atom_id res chain seq x y z
N MET A 1 5.99 2.23 7.48
CA MET A 1 5.29 2.08 6.18
C MET A 1 6.29 2.40 5.11
N VAL A 2 6.36 1.58 4.06
CA VAL A 2 7.11 1.87 2.83
C VAL A 2 6.14 2.60 1.90
N PHE A 3 6.40 3.85 1.54
CA PHE A 3 5.47 4.63 0.72
C PHE A 3 5.57 4.22 -0.75
N ALA A 4 4.55 4.53 -1.55
CA ALA A 4 4.52 4.18 -2.97
C ALA A 4 5.76 4.69 -3.75
N ARG A 5 6.35 5.82 -3.33
CA ARG A 5 7.57 6.37 -3.93
C ARG A 5 8.82 5.53 -3.67
N ASP A 6 8.80 4.71 -2.63
CA ASP A 6 9.90 3.82 -2.26
C ASP A 6 9.70 2.40 -2.81
N LEU A 7 8.65 2.19 -3.61
CA LEU A 7 8.37 0.92 -4.28
C LEU A 7 8.94 0.92 -5.71
N ALA A 8 9.42 -0.25 -6.14
CA ALA A 8 9.74 -0.50 -7.53
C ALA A 8 8.45 -0.84 -8.28
N ILE A 9 7.93 0.10 -9.07
CA ILE A 9 6.71 -0.07 -9.86
C ILE A 9 7.11 -0.09 -11.34
N THR A 10 6.73 -1.16 -12.05
CA THR A 10 7.03 -1.27 -13.49
C THR A 10 6.29 -0.17 -14.28
N TRP A 11 7.07 0.61 -15.04
CA TRP A 11 6.65 1.78 -15.83
C TRP A 11 6.10 2.98 -15.04
N ALA A 12 6.42 3.11 -13.75
CA ALA A 12 5.90 4.21 -12.91
C ALA A 12 6.25 5.63 -13.40
N ASP A 13 7.33 5.76 -14.18
CA ASP A 13 7.79 7.04 -14.74
C ASP A 13 7.11 7.39 -16.07
N ASP A 14 6.29 6.49 -16.62
CA ASP A 14 5.55 6.70 -17.85
C ASP A 14 4.13 7.21 -17.55
N GLU A 15 3.91 8.49 -17.80
CA GLU A 15 2.64 9.18 -17.57
C GLU A 15 1.47 8.65 -18.42
N ARG A 16 1.73 7.78 -19.41
CA ARG A 16 0.67 7.10 -20.17
C ARG A 16 0.04 5.96 -19.35
N PHE A 17 0.79 5.40 -18.40
CA PHE A 17 0.43 4.18 -17.68
C PHE A 17 0.15 4.45 -16.21
N TRP A 18 0.92 5.35 -15.59
CA TRP A 18 0.82 5.71 -14.19
C TRP A 18 0.74 7.22 -14.00
N GLN A 19 0.14 7.65 -12.90
CA GLN A 19 0.29 9.03 -12.43
C GLN A 19 0.60 9.04 -10.94
N TRP A 20 1.33 10.07 -10.53
CA TRP A 20 1.62 10.33 -9.13
C TRP A 20 0.74 11.47 -8.63
N ALA A 21 -0.03 11.22 -7.57
CA ALA A 21 -1.00 12.18 -7.06
C ALA A 21 -0.74 12.50 -5.58
N ASN A 22 -1.01 13.75 -5.18
CA ASN A 22 -1.04 14.16 -3.78
C ASN A 22 -2.42 13.84 -3.20
N PHE A 23 -2.49 12.88 -2.28
CA PHE A 23 -3.71 12.51 -1.59
C PHE A 23 -3.77 13.17 -0.21
N LYS A 24 -4.85 13.90 0.07
CA LYS A 24 -5.06 14.54 1.39
C LYS A 24 -5.52 13.50 2.40
N GLU A 25 -4.74 13.27 3.45
CA GLU A 25 -5.12 12.35 4.51
C GLU A 25 -6.09 13.03 5.49
N THR A 26 -7.33 12.56 5.55
CA THR A 26 -8.41 13.23 6.31
C THR A 26 -8.35 12.99 7.82
N ARG A 27 -7.33 12.28 8.34
CA ARG A 27 -7.31 11.75 9.72
C ARG A 27 -7.30 12.82 10.82
N ASP A 28 -6.80 14.03 10.56
CA ASP A 28 -6.66 15.05 11.60
C ASP A 28 -7.80 16.09 11.64
N TYR A 29 -8.60 16.21 10.58
CA TYR A 29 -9.61 17.27 10.49
C TYR A 29 -10.88 16.97 11.31
N GLU A 30 -11.28 15.71 11.41
CA GLU A 30 -12.52 15.32 12.11
C GLU A 30 -12.35 15.25 13.64
N ARG A 31 -11.14 14.97 14.14
CA ARG A 31 -10.86 14.89 15.59
C ARG A 31 -10.94 16.27 16.26
N VAL A 32 -10.55 17.34 15.56
CA VAL A 32 -10.62 18.72 16.03
C VAL A 32 -12.07 19.24 16.10
N ARG A 33 -12.95 18.81 15.16
CA ARG A 33 -14.37 19.22 15.13
C ARG A 33 -15.20 18.70 16.30
N ARG A 34 -14.74 17.66 17.02
CA ARG A 34 -15.48 17.05 18.14
C ARG A 34 -15.16 17.65 19.51
N ILE A 35 -14.29 18.67 19.60
CA ILE A 35 -13.94 19.30 20.88
C ILE A 35 -14.89 20.50 21.12
N PRO A 36 -15.83 20.43 22.08
CA PRO A 36 -16.90 21.44 22.20
C PRO A 36 -16.45 22.79 22.78
N ARG A 37 -15.19 22.91 23.21
CA ARG A 37 -14.75 23.99 24.13
C ARG A 37 -13.60 24.87 23.66
N ILE A 38 -13.18 24.79 22.41
CA ILE A 38 -12.12 25.68 21.91
C ILE A 38 -12.79 26.86 21.17
N ARG A 39 -13.18 27.88 21.94
CA ARG A 39 -13.16 29.27 21.46
C ARG A 39 -11.72 29.76 21.63
N LEU A 40 -10.82 29.29 20.77
CA LEU A 40 -9.46 29.83 20.70
C LEU A 40 -9.24 30.41 19.32
N ALA A 41 -8.68 31.61 19.34
CA ALA A 41 -8.60 32.56 18.27
C ALA A 41 -8.26 31.94 16.91
N ALA A 42 -8.97 32.41 15.89
CA ALA A 42 -8.47 32.41 14.52
C ALA A 42 -7.17 33.25 14.48
N ARG A 43 -6.03 32.60 14.72
CA ARG A 43 -4.67 33.06 14.41
C ARG A 43 -3.70 31.90 14.69
N SER A 44 -3.26 31.26 13.60
CA SER A 44 -2.02 30.48 13.53
C SER A 44 -1.99 29.06 14.13
N THR A 45 -3.00 28.23 13.87
CA THR A 45 -2.75 26.78 13.75
C THR A 45 -2.84 26.43 12.27
N LEU A 46 -1.69 26.30 11.61
CA LEU A 46 -1.62 25.57 10.34
C LEU A 46 -2.28 24.21 10.58
N ILE A 47 -3.45 23.99 10.01
CA ILE A 47 -3.87 22.62 9.71
C ILE A 47 -2.82 22.15 8.73
N VAL A 48 -1.79 21.46 9.24
CA VAL A 48 -0.84 20.75 8.40
C VAL A 48 -1.68 19.71 7.68
N CYS A 49 -2.09 20.04 6.46
CA CYS A 49 -2.74 19.07 5.60
C CYS A 49 -1.66 18.06 5.25
N HIS A 50 -1.68 16.90 5.89
CA HIS A 50 -0.78 15.82 5.56
C HIS A 50 -1.17 15.28 4.19
N PHE A 51 -0.35 15.55 3.19
CA PHE A 51 -0.49 14.96 1.86
C PHE A 51 0.46 13.77 1.76
N VAL A 52 -0.05 12.67 1.24
CA VAL A 52 0.74 11.49 0.91
C VAL A 52 0.77 11.35 -0.61
N VAL A 53 1.95 11.12 -1.17
CA VAL A 53 2.09 10.84 -2.60
C VAL A 53 1.70 9.39 -2.86
N VAL A 54 0.77 9.17 -3.78
CA VAL A 54 0.25 7.85 -4.15
C VAL A 54 0.46 7.60 -5.64
N ALA A 55 0.63 6.33 -6.02
CA ALA A 55 0.72 5.91 -7.42
C ALA A 55 -0.63 5.42 -7.91
N GLU A 56 -1.10 5.91 -9.05
CA GLU A 56 -2.37 5.49 -9.65
C GLU A 56 -2.17 4.91 -11.04
N ILE A 57 -2.79 3.76 -11.29
CA ILE A 57 -2.85 3.14 -12.60
C ILE A 57 -3.85 3.88 -13.49
N LEU A 58 -3.36 4.47 -14.57
CA LEU A 58 -4.18 4.99 -15.65
C LEU A 58 -4.60 3.86 -16.60
N LYS A 59 -3.64 3.06 -17.07
CA LYS A 59 -3.90 1.88 -17.90
C LYS A 59 -2.64 1.00 -17.98
N VAL A 60 -2.65 -0.25 -17.50
CA VAL A 60 -1.51 -1.20 -17.69
C VAL A 60 -1.99 -2.60 -18.05
N CYS A 61 -1.28 -3.33 -18.91
CA CYS A 61 -1.55 -4.76 -19.12
C CYS A 61 -0.68 -5.66 -18.22
N TRP A 62 0.52 -5.18 -17.84
CA TRP A 62 1.45 -5.80 -16.92
C TRP A 62 1.45 -5.02 -15.61
N LEU A 63 0.87 -5.60 -14.55
CA LEU A 63 0.93 -5.03 -13.21
C LEU A 63 2.05 -5.72 -12.45
N GLU A 64 3.00 -4.93 -11.97
CA GLU A 64 4.11 -5.44 -11.18
C GLU A 64 4.64 -4.35 -10.24
N ILE A 65 4.56 -4.64 -8.94
CA ILE A 65 5.00 -3.77 -7.86
C ILE A 65 5.81 -4.61 -6.89
N HIS A 66 7.00 -4.15 -6.56
CA HIS A 66 7.91 -4.78 -5.61
C HIS A 66 8.37 -3.77 -4.56
N GLY A 67 8.70 -4.28 -3.38
CA GLY A 67 9.41 -3.51 -2.36
C GLY A 67 10.21 -4.43 -1.46
N ARG A 68 11.14 -3.82 -0.73
CA ARG A 68 11.98 -4.48 0.25
C ARG A 68 11.92 -3.76 1.57
N PHE A 69 12.18 -4.48 2.65
CA PHE A 69 12.30 -3.89 3.97
C PHE A 69 13.24 -4.71 4.84
N GLU A 70 14.18 -4.03 5.48
CA GLU A 70 15.20 -4.67 6.32
C GLU A 70 14.61 -5.07 7.69
N THR A 71 14.71 -6.34 8.05
CA THR A 71 14.13 -6.89 9.30
C THR A 71 14.82 -6.40 10.56
N THR A 72 16.06 -5.89 10.46
CA THR A 72 16.84 -5.32 11.57
C THR A 72 16.16 -4.09 12.19
N ASN A 73 15.29 -3.42 11.43
CA ASN A 73 14.48 -2.28 11.89
C ASN A 73 13.23 -2.71 12.69
N LEU A 74 13.03 -4.02 12.92
CA LEU A 74 11.88 -4.58 13.64
C LEU A 74 12.27 -5.11 15.00
N SER A 75 11.31 -5.16 15.93
CA SER A 75 11.51 -5.74 17.24
C SER A 75 11.54 -7.27 17.15
N PRO A 76 12.61 -7.94 17.61
CA PRO A 76 12.69 -9.39 17.62
C PRO A 76 11.59 -10.04 18.49
N GLY A 77 11.17 -11.24 18.13
CA GLY A 77 10.13 -12.02 18.83
C GLY A 77 8.70 -11.57 18.55
N VAL A 78 8.50 -10.57 17.68
CA VAL A 78 7.17 -10.05 17.32
C VAL A 78 6.75 -10.60 15.96
N VAL A 79 5.47 -11.02 15.87
CA VAL A 79 4.86 -11.39 14.59
C VAL A 79 4.40 -10.12 13.89
N TYR A 80 4.87 -9.90 12.67
CA TYR A 80 4.49 -8.79 11.81
C TYR A 80 3.57 -9.27 10.69
N GLU A 81 2.68 -8.39 10.27
CA GLU A 81 1.90 -8.52 9.04
C GLU A 81 2.41 -7.49 8.02
N VAL A 82 2.50 -7.90 6.76
CA VAL A 82 2.89 -7.05 5.63
C VAL A 82 1.64 -6.84 4.78
N LEU A 83 1.16 -5.60 4.68
CA LEU A 83 -0.11 -5.27 4.02
C LEU A 83 0.09 -4.18 2.95
N PHE A 84 -0.33 -4.46 1.72
CA PHE A 84 -0.49 -3.44 0.70
C PHE A 84 -1.69 -2.55 1.04
N VAL A 85 -1.48 -1.24 1.04
CA VAL A 85 -2.54 -0.25 1.27
C VAL A 85 -2.93 0.35 -0.07
N VAL A 86 -4.08 -0.05 -0.58
CA VAL A 86 -4.55 0.28 -1.94
C VAL A 86 -5.98 0.78 -1.94
N MET A 87 -6.43 1.37 -3.04
CA MET A 87 -7.81 1.78 -3.28
C MET A 87 -8.17 1.50 -4.73
N LEU A 88 -9.35 0.93 -4.97
CA LEU A 88 -9.94 0.88 -6.30
C LEU A 88 -10.85 2.08 -6.51
N LYS A 89 -10.54 2.94 -7.48
CA LYS A 89 -11.41 4.06 -7.87
C LYS A 89 -12.66 3.57 -8.60
N ASP A 90 -13.59 4.50 -8.77
CA ASP A 90 -14.70 4.36 -9.70
C ASP A 90 -14.52 5.39 -10.84
N PRO A 91 -14.36 4.96 -12.11
CA PRO A 91 -14.33 3.57 -12.59
C PRO A 91 -12.98 2.87 -12.35
N ALA A 92 -13.02 1.55 -12.16
CA ALA A 92 -11.86 0.64 -12.23
C ALA A 92 -12.27 -0.68 -12.92
N TYR A 93 -11.45 -1.15 -13.86
CA TYR A 93 -11.73 -2.32 -14.71
C TYR A 93 -10.46 -3.14 -14.96
N GLY A 94 -10.62 -4.35 -15.51
CA GLY A 94 -9.52 -5.25 -15.85
C GLY A 94 -9.06 -6.13 -14.69
N TRP A 95 -9.88 -6.23 -13.64
CA TRP A 95 -9.58 -6.91 -12.38
C TRP A 95 -10.21 -8.32 -12.29
N GLU A 96 -10.70 -8.86 -13.40
CA GLU A 96 -11.35 -10.16 -13.49
C GLU A 96 -10.37 -11.32 -13.22
N VAL A 97 -9.08 -11.08 -13.48
CA VAL A 97 -7.99 -11.99 -13.11
C VAL A 97 -7.51 -11.61 -11.70
N PRO A 98 -7.53 -12.54 -10.73
CA PRO A 98 -7.02 -12.29 -9.40
C PRO A 98 -5.56 -11.84 -9.39
N VAL A 99 -5.24 -10.90 -8.49
CA VAL A 99 -3.90 -10.34 -8.35
C VAL A 99 -3.07 -11.21 -7.40
N ASN A 100 -1.83 -11.51 -7.75
CA ASN A 100 -0.93 -12.28 -6.89
C ASN A 100 -0.28 -11.37 -5.84
N LEU A 101 -0.24 -11.84 -4.61
CA LEU A 101 0.46 -11.24 -3.50
C LEU A 101 1.50 -12.23 -3.00
N ARG A 102 2.74 -11.77 -2.84
CA ARG A 102 3.84 -12.62 -2.38
C ARG A 102 4.69 -11.89 -1.35
N LEU A 103 5.14 -12.64 -0.36
CA LEU A 103 6.13 -12.25 0.65
C LEU A 103 7.26 -13.29 0.63
N ILE A 104 8.50 -12.84 0.49
CA ILE A 104 9.71 -13.65 0.56
C ILE A 104 10.48 -13.20 1.80
N LEU A 105 10.91 -14.16 2.61
CA LEU A 105 11.67 -13.93 3.84
C LEU A 105 13.19 -14.00 3.57
N PRO A 106 14.03 -13.50 4.50
CA PRO A 106 15.49 -13.50 4.32
C PRO A 106 16.09 -14.91 4.11
N ASP A 107 15.44 -15.95 4.63
CA ASP A 107 15.84 -17.34 4.46
C ASP A 107 15.41 -17.96 3.11
N GLY A 108 14.78 -17.17 2.24
CA GLY A 108 14.28 -17.59 0.93
C GLY A 108 12.91 -18.28 0.98
N SER A 109 12.34 -18.52 2.15
CA SER A 109 10.97 -19.04 2.25
C SER A 109 9.95 -18.00 1.80
N SER A 110 8.86 -18.46 1.18
CA SER A 110 7.85 -17.56 0.60
C SER A 110 6.42 -17.93 0.96
N GLN A 111 5.58 -16.92 1.08
CA GLN A 111 4.12 -17.01 1.14
C GLN A 111 3.55 -16.36 -0.10
N GLU A 112 2.58 -17.00 -0.75
CA GLU A 112 1.93 -16.46 -1.93
C GLU A 112 0.44 -16.84 -1.97
N HIS A 113 -0.40 -15.90 -2.37
CA HIS A 113 -1.82 -16.14 -2.59
C HIS A 113 -2.39 -15.19 -3.64
N LYS A 114 -3.62 -15.47 -4.09
CA LYS A 114 -4.34 -14.67 -5.07
C LYS A 114 -5.48 -13.92 -4.41
N GLU A 115 -5.63 -12.65 -4.74
CA GLU A 115 -6.66 -11.77 -4.21
C GLU A 115 -7.62 -11.34 -5.33
N ASN A 116 -8.93 -11.53 -5.12
CA ASN A 116 -9.95 -11.09 -6.06
C ASN A 116 -10.29 -9.61 -5.86
N PHE A 117 -9.84 -8.76 -6.78
CA PHE A 117 -10.07 -7.32 -6.70
C PHE A 117 -11.49 -6.91 -7.08
N MET A 118 -12.25 -7.76 -7.79
CA MET A 118 -13.65 -7.48 -8.14
C MET A 118 -14.59 -7.44 -6.93
N GLU A 119 -14.23 -8.15 -5.86
CA GLU A 119 -15.01 -8.24 -4.62
C GLU A 119 -14.68 -7.12 -3.62
N LYS A 120 -13.70 -6.27 -3.93
CA LYS A 120 -13.25 -5.21 -3.01
C LYS A 120 -14.08 -3.95 -3.16
N GLN A 121 -14.27 -3.25 -2.05
CA GLN A 121 -15.01 -1.98 -2.03
C GLN A 121 -14.25 -0.91 -2.81
N ARG A 122 -14.98 -0.15 -3.63
CA ARG A 122 -14.46 0.97 -4.41
C ARG A 122 -14.50 2.26 -3.59
N GLY A 123 -13.59 3.18 -3.89
CA GLY A 123 -13.50 4.50 -3.26
C GLY A 123 -12.98 4.51 -1.82
N GLN A 124 -12.58 3.36 -1.28
CA GLN A 124 -12.06 3.22 0.08
C GLN A 124 -10.66 2.63 0.08
N TRP A 125 -9.85 3.05 1.06
CA TRP A 125 -8.56 2.41 1.32
C TRP A 125 -8.80 1.03 1.93
N ILE A 126 -8.22 0.01 1.31
CA ILE A 126 -8.24 -1.38 1.76
C ILE A 126 -6.82 -1.86 2.04
N GLU A 127 -6.69 -2.73 3.03
CA GLU A 127 -5.43 -3.39 3.36
C GLU A 127 -5.48 -4.83 2.83
N ILE A 128 -4.54 -5.18 1.95
CA ILE A 128 -4.41 -6.52 1.38
C ILE A 128 -3.18 -7.18 1.98
N LEU A 129 -3.37 -8.28 2.70
CA LEU A 129 -2.29 -9.02 3.35
C LEU A 129 -1.39 -9.66 2.29
N ALA A 130 -0.09 -9.40 2.30
CA ALA A 130 0.89 -10.14 1.50
C ALA A 130 1.38 -11.40 2.23
N GLY A 131 1.55 -11.31 3.55
CA GLY A 131 1.99 -12.42 4.39
C GLY A 131 2.28 -11.99 5.82
N LYS A 132 2.68 -12.96 6.65
CA LYS A 132 3.02 -12.74 8.07
C LYS A 132 4.34 -13.41 8.40
N PHE A 133 5.14 -12.83 9.27
CA PHE A 133 6.39 -13.44 9.70
C PHE A 133 6.74 -13.02 11.11
N MET A 134 7.55 -13.81 11.81
CA MET A 134 8.13 -13.41 13.09
C MET A 134 9.50 -12.82 12.82
N ALA A 135 9.76 -11.61 13.31
CA ALA A 135 11.09 -11.04 13.28
C ALA A 135 11.95 -11.78 14.31
N THR A 136 13.07 -12.38 13.89
CA THR A 136 13.97 -13.11 14.78
C THR A 136 15.42 -12.75 14.51
N PRO A 137 16.32 -12.77 15.52
CA PRO A 137 17.72 -12.38 15.33
C PRO A 137 18.51 -13.32 14.42
N ASP A 138 18.04 -14.55 14.22
CA ASP A 138 18.65 -15.54 13.32
C ASP A 138 18.26 -15.36 11.85
N LYS A 139 17.28 -14.48 11.56
CA LYS A 139 16.74 -14.21 10.23
C LYS A 139 16.88 -12.74 9.85
N GLU A 140 18.11 -12.25 9.94
CA GLU A 140 18.47 -10.90 9.50
C GLU A 140 18.53 -10.82 7.96
N GLY A 141 18.13 -9.67 7.43
CA GLY A 141 18.14 -9.38 5.99
C GLY A 141 16.88 -8.68 5.52
N ASP A 142 16.70 -8.61 4.21
CA ASP A 142 15.52 -7.99 3.61
C ASP A 142 14.38 -9.00 3.48
N ILE A 143 13.18 -8.62 3.91
CA ILE A 143 11.96 -9.19 3.34
C ILE A 143 11.70 -8.54 1.98
N GLU A 144 11.19 -9.31 1.04
CA GLU A 144 10.69 -8.81 -0.23
C GLU A 144 9.18 -9.04 -0.31
N PHE A 145 8.44 -8.05 -0.80
CA PHE A 145 7.00 -8.18 -1.00
C PHE A 145 6.59 -7.66 -2.36
N SER A 146 5.61 -8.32 -2.97
CA SER A 146 5.18 -8.00 -4.32
C SER A 146 3.68 -8.14 -4.52
N LEU A 147 3.14 -7.27 -5.37
CA LEU A 147 1.77 -7.28 -5.87
C LEU A 147 1.83 -7.25 -7.39
N TYR A 148 1.36 -8.31 -8.05
CA TYR A 148 1.54 -8.45 -9.50
C TYR A 148 0.46 -9.26 -10.20
N GLU A 149 0.19 -8.92 -11.45
CA GLU A 149 -0.67 -9.65 -12.38
C GLU A 149 -0.30 -9.26 -13.82
N TYR A 150 0.33 -10.18 -14.54
CA TYR A 150 0.72 -9.99 -15.95
C TYR A 150 0.34 -11.18 -16.84
N GLU A 151 -0.24 -12.24 -16.29
CA GLU A 151 -0.60 -13.46 -17.03
C GLU A 151 -1.91 -13.27 -17.80
N GLY A 152 -2.85 -12.52 -17.25
CA GLY A 152 -4.17 -12.29 -17.82
C GLY A 152 -4.15 -11.50 -19.12
N ARG A 153 -3.10 -10.70 -19.37
CA ARG A 153 -2.96 -9.78 -20.52
C ARG A 153 -4.15 -8.80 -20.67
N ILE A 154 -4.93 -8.61 -19.61
CA ILE A 154 -6.05 -7.68 -19.54
C ILE A 154 -5.53 -6.31 -19.10
N TRP A 155 -5.96 -5.26 -19.81
CA TRP A 155 -5.66 -3.88 -19.43
C TRP A 155 -6.45 -3.48 -18.19
N LYS A 156 -5.74 -3.03 -17.16
CA LYS A 156 -6.22 -2.64 -15.84
C LYS A 156 -6.23 -1.13 -15.69
N ARG A 157 -7.17 -0.60 -14.91
CA ARG A 157 -7.23 0.81 -14.53
C ARG A 157 -7.76 1.00 -13.11
N GLY A 158 -7.35 2.10 -12.48
CA GLY A 158 -8.05 2.67 -11.33
C GLY A 158 -7.58 2.13 -9.98
N LEU A 159 -6.54 1.31 -9.94
CA LEU A 159 -5.85 0.99 -8.70
C LEU A 159 -4.98 2.16 -8.28
N VAL A 160 -5.12 2.57 -7.02
CA VAL A 160 -4.28 3.56 -6.35
C VAL A 160 -3.50 2.85 -5.26
N VAL A 161 -2.21 3.07 -5.20
CA VAL A 161 -1.28 2.45 -4.25
C VAL A 161 -0.72 3.53 -3.34
N LYS A 162 -0.98 3.41 -2.05
CA LYS A 162 -0.38 4.29 -1.03
C LYS A 162 0.99 3.79 -0.60
N GLY A 163 1.17 2.47 -0.55
CA GLY A 163 2.40 1.82 -0.13
C GLY A 163 2.13 0.52 0.61
N VAL A 164 3.09 0.10 1.44
CA VAL A 164 3.04 -1.15 2.22
C VAL A 164 3.24 -0.86 3.70
N THR A 165 2.30 -1.31 4.52
CA THR A 165 2.38 -1.24 5.98
C THR A 165 2.95 -2.54 6.52
N ILE A 166 3.99 -2.41 7.34
CA ILE A 166 4.56 -3.50 8.13
C ILE A 166 4.28 -3.14 9.58
N ARG A 167 3.49 -3.97 10.28
CA ARG A 167 3.08 -3.68 11.67
C ARG A 167 3.00 -4.95 12.51
N PRO A 168 3.20 -4.86 13.83
CA PRO A 168 2.92 -5.97 14.72
C PRO A 168 1.49 -6.48 14.54
N LYS A 169 1.34 -7.79 14.51
CA LYS A 169 0.06 -8.48 14.60
C LYS A 169 -0.40 -8.40 16.06
N ALA A 170 -1.55 -7.76 16.27
CA ALA A 170 -2.22 -7.76 17.57
C ALA A 170 -2.84 -9.14 17.88
#